data_AF-F4JCB2-F1
#
_entry.id   AF-F4JCB2-F1
#
_cell.length_a   1.000
_cell.length_b   1.000
_cell.length_c   1.000
_cell.angle_alpha   90.00
_cell.angle_beta   90.00
_cell.angle_gamma   90.00
#
_symmetry.space_group_name_H-M   'P 1'
#
loop_
_entity.id
_entity.type
_entity.pdbx_description
1 polymer ?
#
loop_
_entity_poly.entity_id
_entity_poly.type
_entity_poly.pdbx_seq_one_letter_code
_entity_poly.pdbx_strand_id
1 'polypeptide(L)'
;MFVAKNLSPERESKRQKKEPEIMEPSFPLLSPNNCGHWYIRYGFCIVCKSTVDKTIEGRVFDGLHLSSEALALTKRLITKFSCLNMKKLHLVLDLDLTLIHSVRVPCLSEAEKYLIEEAGSTTREDLWKMKVRGDPISITIEHLVKLRPFLCEFLKEANEMFTMYVYTKGTRPYAEAILKLIDPKKLYFGHRVITRNESPHTKTLDMVLADERGVVIVDDTRKAWPNNKSNLVLIGRYNYFRSQSRVLKPHSEEKTDESENNGGLANVLKLLKGIHHKFFKVEEEVESQDVRLTMSVVENFSSEPKAKRRKIEPTINESSSSLSSSSSCGHWYICHGICIGCKSTVKKSQGRAFDYIFDGLQLSHEAVALTKCFTTKLSCLNEKKLHLVLDLDHTLLHTVMVPSLSQAEKYLIEEAGSATRDDLWKIKAVGDPMEFLTKLRPFLRDFLKEANEFFTMYVYTKGSRVYAKQVLELIDPKKLYFGDRVITKTESPHMKTLDFVLAEERGVVIVDDTRNVWPDHKSNLVDISKYSYFRLKGQDSMPYSEEKTDESESEGGLANVLKLLKEVHQRFFRVEEELESKDVRSLLQEIDFELNVESVE
;
A
#
# COMPACT_ATOMS: atom_id res chain seq x y z
N MET A 1 8.50 79.30 12.24
CA MET A 1 9.15 79.05 13.55
C MET A 1 8.07 78.79 14.58
N PHE A 2 8.21 77.68 15.32
CA PHE A 2 7.85 77.43 16.73
C PHE A 2 7.66 75.90 16.83
N VAL A 3 8.77 75.18 16.94
CA VAL A 3 9.51 74.82 18.17
C VAL A 3 8.96 73.53 18.75
N ALA A 4 9.84 72.53 18.65
CA ALA A 4 9.77 71.25 19.30
C ALA A 4 9.55 71.36 20.81
N LYS A 5 8.91 70.34 21.38
CA LYS A 5 9.45 69.66 22.56
C LYS A 5 8.81 68.28 22.73
N ASN A 6 9.70 67.30 22.86
CA ASN A 6 9.46 65.93 23.24
C ASN A 6 8.65 65.83 24.54
N LEU A 7 7.65 64.95 24.55
CA LEU A 7 7.19 64.27 25.75
C LEU A 7 7.07 62.78 25.45
N SER A 8 7.70 62.01 26.33
CA SER A 8 7.90 60.56 26.38
C SER A 8 6.60 59.75 26.48
N PRO A 9 6.63 58.44 26.18
CA PRO A 9 5.44 57.67 25.84
C PRO A 9 4.81 56.98 27.07
N GLU A 10 3.55 57.26 27.33
CA GLU A 10 2.72 56.44 28.22
C GLU A 10 2.09 55.28 27.46
N ARG A 11 2.12 54.13 28.12
CA ARG A 11 1.66 52.82 27.67
C ARG A 11 0.13 52.81 27.62
N GLU A 12 -0.46 52.90 26.43
CA GLU A 12 -1.86 52.53 26.24
C GLU A 12 -2.00 51.09 25.70
N SER A 13 -2.92 50.38 26.34
CA SER A 13 -3.24 48.98 26.18
C SER A 13 -3.54 48.60 24.72
N LYS A 14 -2.78 47.64 24.19
CA LYS A 14 -3.09 46.96 22.93
C LYS A 14 -4.40 46.18 23.07
N ARG A 15 -5.46 46.70 22.46
CA ARG A 15 -6.71 45.97 22.19
C ARG A 15 -6.37 44.63 21.54
N GLN A 16 -6.69 43.54 22.21
CA GLN A 16 -6.67 42.18 21.66
C GLN A 16 -7.64 42.15 20.46
N LYS A 17 -7.08 41.96 19.26
CA LYS A 17 -7.86 41.52 18.10
C LYS A 17 -8.33 40.09 18.41
N LYS A 18 -9.63 39.91 18.58
CA LYS A 18 -10.26 38.57 18.59
C LYS A 18 -10.02 37.96 17.21
N GLU A 19 -9.21 36.91 17.15
CA GLU A 19 -9.14 36.02 15.99
C GLU A 19 -10.51 35.35 15.81
N PRO A 20 -10.97 35.16 14.55
CA PRO A 20 -12.26 34.56 14.28
C PRO A 20 -12.25 33.09 14.71
N GLU A 21 -13.22 32.71 15.54
CA GLU A 21 -13.53 31.32 15.87
C GLU A 21 -13.79 30.56 14.56
N ILE A 22 -12.83 29.73 14.15
CA ILE A 22 -12.99 28.77 13.08
C ILE A 22 -14.01 27.75 13.60
N MET A 23 -15.27 27.89 13.18
CA MET A 23 -16.27 26.85 13.36
C MET A 23 -15.89 25.68 12.46
N GLU A 24 -15.11 24.73 13.00
CA GLU A 24 -14.85 23.46 12.35
C GLU A 24 -16.18 22.70 12.15
N PRO A 25 -16.47 22.16 10.96
CA PRO A 25 -17.73 21.48 10.69
C PRO A 25 -17.86 20.22 11.56
N SER A 26 -18.74 20.31 12.57
CA SER A 26 -19.07 19.26 13.50
C SER A 26 -20.06 18.26 12.88
N PHE A 27 -19.55 17.19 12.29
CA PHE A 27 -20.33 15.95 12.15
C PHE A 27 -19.71 14.87 13.04
N PRO A 28 -20.06 14.79 14.34
CA PRO A 28 -19.78 13.57 15.09
C PRO A 28 -20.55 12.44 14.42
N LEU A 29 -19.83 11.52 13.77
CA LEU A 29 -20.42 10.44 12.96
C LEU A 29 -21.38 9.55 13.79
N LEU A 30 -21.14 9.44 15.11
CA LEU A 30 -21.93 8.62 16.04
C LEU A 30 -21.89 9.17 17.48
N SER A 31 -22.92 8.83 18.27
CA SER A 31 -22.94 9.05 19.72
C SER A 31 -21.79 8.32 20.42
N PRO A 32 -21.13 8.94 21.44
CA PRO A 32 -20.04 8.33 22.22
C PRO A 32 -20.37 6.93 22.75
N ASN A 33 -21.65 6.68 23.08
CA ASN A 33 -22.10 5.43 23.70
C ASN A 33 -22.07 4.21 22.78
N ASN A 34 -22.06 4.40 21.45
CA ASN A 34 -22.18 3.31 20.47
C ASN A 34 -20.93 3.10 19.60
N CYS A 35 -19.93 3.98 19.68
CA CYS A 35 -18.78 3.92 18.77
C CYS A 35 -17.75 2.85 19.15
N GLY A 36 -17.83 2.29 20.36
CA GLY A 36 -16.90 1.29 20.91
C GLY A 36 -15.45 1.79 21.14
N HIS A 37 -15.12 3.02 20.72
CA HIS A 37 -13.76 3.59 20.77
C HIS A 37 -12.68 2.71 20.10
N TRP A 38 -13.01 2.03 19.01
CA TRP A 38 -12.14 1.04 18.35
C TRP A 38 -10.82 1.61 17.80
N TYR A 39 -10.84 2.89 17.41
CA TYR A 39 -9.74 3.59 16.77
C TYR A 39 -9.52 4.93 17.48
N ILE A 40 -8.35 5.11 18.09
CA ILE A 40 -8.02 6.24 18.97
C ILE A 40 -6.71 6.86 18.49
N ARG A 41 -6.64 8.18 18.27
CA ARG A 41 -5.41 8.90 17.92
C ARG A 41 -5.15 10.01 18.93
N TYR A 42 -3.92 10.11 19.44
CA TYR A 42 -3.53 11.08 20.46
C TYR A 42 -4.47 11.15 21.69
N GLY A 43 -5.10 10.02 22.05
CA GLY A 43 -6.06 9.95 23.15
C GLY A 43 -7.51 10.34 22.79
N PHE A 44 -7.81 10.58 21.52
CA PHE A 44 -9.17 10.87 21.04
C PHE A 44 -9.67 9.76 20.13
N CYS A 45 -10.91 9.31 20.32
CA CYS A 45 -11.53 8.40 19.37
C CYS A 45 -11.70 9.09 18.01
N ILE A 46 -11.20 8.49 16.92
CA ILE A 46 -11.33 9.09 15.58
C ILE A 46 -12.79 9.12 15.10
N VAL A 47 -13.65 8.23 15.63
CA VAL A 47 -15.06 8.06 15.25
C VAL A 47 -15.96 9.08 15.95
N CYS A 48 -15.95 9.10 17.28
CA CYS A 48 -16.85 9.95 18.06
C CYS A 48 -16.18 11.23 18.61
N LYS A 49 -14.88 11.42 18.36
CA LYS A 49 -14.06 12.54 18.85
C LYS A 49 -13.96 12.67 20.38
N SER A 50 -14.56 11.75 21.14
CA SER A 50 -14.46 11.76 22.61
C SER A 50 -13.03 11.47 23.04
N THR A 51 -12.59 12.11 24.13
CA THR A 51 -11.36 11.72 24.83
C THR A 51 -11.54 10.31 25.38
N VAL A 52 -10.56 9.46 25.15
CA VAL A 52 -10.55 8.06 25.56
C VAL A 52 -9.44 7.87 26.58
N ASP A 53 -9.77 7.24 27.71
CA ASP A 53 -8.80 6.97 28.77
C ASP A 53 -7.67 6.07 28.26
N LYS A 54 -6.44 6.32 28.72
CA LYS A 54 -5.22 5.57 28.33
C LYS A 54 -5.23 4.12 28.83
N THR A 55 -6.24 3.74 29.62
CA THR A 55 -6.41 2.42 30.23
C THR A 55 -7.01 1.37 29.28
N ILE A 56 -7.53 1.76 28.12
CA ILE A 56 -8.07 0.80 27.14
C ILE A 56 -6.95 -0.10 26.62
N GLU A 57 -7.12 -1.41 26.77
CA GLU A 57 -6.20 -2.40 26.20
C GLU A 57 -6.19 -2.31 24.66
N GLY A 58 -4.98 -2.19 24.09
CA GLY A 58 -4.79 -2.02 22.65
C GLY A 58 -3.33 -1.88 22.23
N ARG A 59 -3.11 -1.47 20.98
CA ARG A 59 -1.77 -1.25 20.41
C ARG A 59 -1.73 0.01 19.56
N VAL A 60 -0.63 0.76 19.68
CA VAL A 60 -0.36 1.96 18.89
C VAL A 60 0.46 1.60 17.66
N PHE A 61 -0.06 1.92 16.49
CA PHE A 61 0.62 1.87 15.20
C PHE A 61 0.76 3.30 14.72
N ASP A 62 1.97 3.86 14.77
CA ASP A 62 2.25 5.20 14.22
C ASP A 62 1.28 6.29 14.71
N GLY A 63 1.03 6.32 16.03
CA GLY A 63 0.08 7.25 16.68
C GLY A 63 -1.39 6.83 16.66
N LEU A 64 -1.77 5.79 15.91
CA LEU A 64 -3.11 5.20 15.92
C LEU A 64 -3.18 4.02 16.91
N HIS A 65 -3.91 4.20 18.00
CA HIS A 65 -4.26 3.16 18.94
C HIS A 65 -5.51 2.38 18.48
N LEU A 66 -5.35 1.07 18.26
CA LEU A 66 -6.44 0.13 18.02
C LEU A 66 -6.81 -0.56 19.33
N SER A 67 -8.09 -0.66 19.67
CA SER A 67 -8.53 -1.56 20.76
C SER A 67 -8.15 -3.00 20.45
N SER A 68 -8.09 -3.88 21.46
CA SER A 68 -7.82 -5.31 21.27
C SER A 68 -8.75 -5.96 20.23
N GLU A 69 -10.05 -5.64 20.25
CA GLU A 69 -11.05 -6.16 19.30
C GLU A 69 -10.84 -5.60 17.89
N ALA A 70 -10.62 -4.29 17.77
CA ALA A 70 -10.36 -3.63 16.49
C ALA A 70 -9.08 -4.18 15.85
N LEU A 71 -8.04 -4.39 16.66
CA LEU A 71 -6.79 -5.00 16.25
C LEU A 71 -7.01 -6.44 15.76
N ALA A 72 -7.71 -7.27 16.54
CA ALA A 72 -7.98 -8.66 16.17
C ALA A 72 -8.79 -8.76 14.87
N LEU A 73 -9.82 -7.92 14.69
CA LEU A 73 -10.60 -7.89 13.46
C LEU A 73 -9.75 -7.42 12.27
N THR A 74 -9.00 -6.34 12.45
CA THR A 74 -8.11 -5.78 11.41
C THR A 74 -7.10 -6.83 10.95
N LYS A 75 -6.44 -7.51 11.88
CA LYS A 75 -5.51 -8.62 11.61
C LYS A 75 -6.17 -9.73 10.78
N ARG A 76 -7.38 -10.16 11.19
CA ARG A 76 -8.13 -11.22 10.50
C ARG A 76 -8.55 -10.81 9.09
N LEU A 77 -8.98 -9.57 8.91
CA LEU A 77 -9.35 -9.02 7.59
C LEU A 77 -8.15 -8.93 6.66
N ILE A 78 -7.03 -8.38 7.14
CA ILE A 78 -5.80 -8.24 6.35
C ILE A 78 -5.28 -9.61 5.91
N THR A 79 -5.22 -10.59 6.82
CA THR A 79 -4.75 -11.94 6.48
C THR A 79 -5.71 -12.68 5.56
N LYS A 80 -7.02 -12.59 5.80
CA LYS A 80 -8.01 -13.16 4.88
C LYS A 80 -7.87 -12.56 3.48
N PHE A 81 -7.71 -11.24 3.40
CA PHE A 81 -7.52 -10.53 2.14
C PHE A 81 -6.24 -10.99 1.42
N SER A 82 -5.10 -11.03 2.13
CA SER A 82 -3.83 -11.48 1.58
C SER A 82 -3.90 -12.93 1.07
N CYS A 83 -4.46 -13.85 1.86
CA CYS A 83 -4.55 -15.26 1.50
C CYS A 83 -5.48 -15.51 0.31
N LEU A 84 -6.68 -14.92 0.31
CA LEU A 84 -7.69 -15.23 -0.71
C LEU A 84 -7.46 -14.52 -2.05
N ASN A 85 -6.96 -13.27 -2.04
CA ASN A 85 -6.88 -12.44 -3.25
C ASN A 85 -5.49 -12.38 -3.83
N MET A 86 -4.50 -12.25 -2.96
CA MET A 86 -3.11 -12.14 -3.39
C MET A 86 -2.46 -13.52 -3.47
N LYS A 87 -3.09 -14.57 -2.92
CA LYS A 87 -2.48 -15.87 -2.66
C LYS A 87 -1.17 -15.72 -1.88
N LYS A 88 -1.13 -14.76 -0.94
CA LYS A 88 0.05 -14.47 -0.12
C LYS A 88 -0.20 -14.72 1.36
N LEU A 89 0.79 -15.31 2.01
CA LEU A 89 0.91 -15.31 3.47
C LEU A 89 1.64 -14.03 3.92
N HIS A 90 1.81 -13.83 5.23
CA HIS A 90 2.66 -12.78 5.76
C HIS A 90 3.99 -13.36 6.24
N LEU A 91 5.10 -12.68 5.93
CA LEU A 91 6.44 -13.10 6.33
C LEU A 91 7.11 -12.02 7.17
N VAL A 92 7.51 -12.36 8.39
CA VAL A 92 8.23 -11.46 9.30
C VAL A 92 9.70 -11.85 9.31
N LEU A 93 10.56 -10.93 8.87
CA LEU A 93 12.00 -11.14 8.75
C LEU A 93 12.74 -10.32 9.79
N ASP A 94 13.65 -10.96 10.52
CA ASP A 94 14.69 -10.26 11.26
C ASP A 94 15.80 -9.72 10.33
N LEU A 95 16.60 -8.76 10.79
CA LEU A 95 17.72 -8.20 10.01
C LEU A 95 19.07 -8.84 10.37
N ASP A 96 19.61 -8.47 11.53
CA ASP A 96 20.98 -8.83 11.94
C ASP A 96 21.12 -10.33 12.18
N LEU A 97 22.13 -10.94 11.55
CA LEU A 97 22.43 -12.38 11.55
C LEU A 97 21.37 -13.26 10.84
N THR A 98 20.30 -12.64 10.35
CA THR A 98 19.25 -13.27 9.54
C THR A 98 19.44 -12.94 8.05
N LEU A 99 19.29 -11.67 7.65
CA LEU A 99 19.43 -11.18 6.27
C LEU A 99 20.79 -10.54 6.00
N ILE A 100 21.42 -9.97 7.04
CA ILE A 100 22.70 -9.26 6.96
C ILE A 100 23.57 -9.59 8.17
N HIS A 101 24.84 -9.23 8.15
CA HIS A 101 25.66 -9.09 9.35
C HIS A 101 26.23 -7.69 9.37
N SER A 102 26.11 -6.98 10.49
CA SER A 102 26.73 -5.67 10.70
C SER A 102 27.73 -5.69 11.85
N VAL A 103 28.78 -4.88 11.75
CA VAL A 103 29.73 -4.64 12.83
C VAL A 103 30.09 -3.16 12.86
N ARG A 104 30.28 -2.59 14.06
CA ARG A 104 30.82 -1.23 14.18
C ARG A 104 32.27 -1.24 13.72
N VAL A 105 32.68 -0.28 12.89
CA VAL A 105 34.05 -0.22 12.35
C VAL A 105 35.13 -0.29 13.44
N PRO A 106 35.01 0.41 14.60
CA PRO A 106 35.99 0.29 15.69
C PRO A 106 36.03 -1.07 16.39
N CYS A 107 35.08 -1.97 16.12
CA CYS A 107 34.99 -3.31 16.70
C CYS A 107 35.51 -4.41 15.78
N LEU A 108 35.97 -4.08 14.57
CA LEU A 108 36.62 -5.03 13.67
C LEU A 108 37.93 -5.55 14.29
N SER A 109 38.22 -6.83 14.07
CA SER A 109 39.55 -7.36 14.41
C SER A 109 40.61 -6.89 13.43
N GLU A 110 41.89 -6.94 13.81
CA GLU A 110 43.00 -6.61 12.91
C GLU A 110 42.96 -7.42 11.60
N ALA A 111 42.56 -8.69 11.69
CA ALA A 111 42.44 -9.58 10.54
C ALA A 111 41.30 -9.18 9.57
N GLU A 112 40.37 -8.33 10.00
CA GLU A 112 39.20 -7.92 9.21
C GLU A 112 39.29 -6.47 8.70
N LYS A 113 40.32 -5.70 9.10
CA LYS A 113 40.46 -4.29 8.70
C LYS A 113 40.54 -4.09 7.19
N TYR A 114 41.05 -5.08 6.45
CA TYR A 114 41.12 -5.03 4.99
C TYR A 114 39.73 -4.82 4.34
N LEU A 115 38.66 -5.28 5.00
CA LEU A 115 37.29 -5.13 4.51
C LEU A 115 36.81 -3.67 4.48
N ILE A 116 37.45 -2.76 5.24
CA ILE A 116 37.10 -1.33 5.21
C ILE A 116 37.44 -0.73 3.85
N GLU A 117 38.55 -1.15 3.25
CA GLU A 117 39.02 -0.67 1.95
C GLU A 117 38.23 -1.28 0.79
N GLU A 118 37.74 -2.52 0.96
CA GLU A 118 36.91 -3.21 -0.03
C GLU A 118 35.46 -2.73 -0.07
N ALA A 119 34.95 -2.18 1.03
CA ALA A 119 33.55 -1.81 1.17
C ALA A 119 33.13 -0.71 0.18
N GLY A 120 32.05 -0.95 -0.57
CA GLY A 120 31.57 -0.04 -1.60
C GLY A 120 32.44 0.01 -2.87
N SER A 121 33.42 -0.89 -3.01
CA SER A 121 34.14 -1.07 -4.27
C SER A 121 33.23 -1.72 -5.33
N THR A 122 33.54 -1.52 -6.61
CA THR A 122 32.79 -2.11 -7.73
C THR A 122 32.87 -3.64 -7.78
N THR A 123 33.76 -4.26 -7.00
CA THR A 123 33.93 -5.72 -6.94
C THR A 123 33.20 -6.36 -5.75
N ARG A 124 32.66 -5.57 -4.81
CA ARG A 124 32.01 -6.03 -3.57
C ARG A 124 30.67 -5.33 -3.34
N GLU A 125 29.70 -5.62 -4.21
CA GLU A 125 28.32 -5.09 -4.11
C GLU A 125 27.57 -5.57 -2.85
N ASP A 126 28.10 -6.57 -2.17
CA ASP A 126 27.58 -7.19 -0.95
C ASP A 126 28.13 -6.56 0.34
N LEU A 127 29.14 -5.69 0.28
CA LEU A 127 29.85 -5.14 1.43
C LEU A 127 29.80 -3.61 1.45
N TRP A 128 29.21 -3.05 2.51
CA TRP A 128 28.89 -1.63 2.59
C TRP A 128 29.42 -0.99 3.86
N LYS A 129 30.05 0.18 3.72
CA LYS A 129 30.37 1.05 4.85
C LYS A 129 29.32 2.15 4.95
N MET A 130 28.60 2.20 6.07
CA MET A 130 27.52 3.18 6.28
C MET A 130 27.71 3.99 7.57
N LYS A 131 27.23 5.23 7.55
CA LYS A 131 27.18 6.12 8.72
C LYS A 131 25.74 6.21 9.20
N VAL A 132 25.51 5.81 10.44
CA VAL A 132 24.18 5.79 11.06
C VAL A 132 24.18 6.76 12.23
N ARG A 133 23.13 7.58 12.36
CA ARG A 133 22.94 8.40 13.56
C ARG A 133 22.52 7.49 14.72
N GLY A 134 23.24 7.57 15.82
CA GLY A 134 22.91 6.88 17.07
C GLY A 134 21.58 7.36 17.64
N ASP A 135 20.97 6.50 18.45
CA ASP A 135 19.69 6.73 19.12
C ASP A 135 19.75 6.03 20.50
N PRO A 136 19.53 6.75 21.63
CA PRO A 136 19.06 8.15 21.72
C PRO A 136 20.15 9.22 21.60
N ILE A 137 21.42 8.83 21.72
CA ILE A 137 22.55 9.76 21.65
C ILE A 137 22.89 10.02 20.18
N SER A 138 22.79 11.28 19.75
CA SER A 138 23.06 11.73 18.38
C SER A 138 24.56 11.76 18.03
N ILE A 139 25.24 10.62 18.16
CA ILE A 139 26.59 10.37 17.65
C ILE A 139 26.51 9.67 16.30
N THR A 140 27.42 9.97 15.38
CA THR A 140 27.52 9.21 14.13
C THR A 140 28.32 7.92 14.38
N ILE A 141 27.70 6.78 14.09
CA ILE A 141 28.32 5.46 14.24
C ILE A 141 28.60 4.91 12.84
N GLU A 142 29.84 4.53 12.58
CA GLU A 142 30.22 3.86 11.34
C GLU A 142 30.05 2.35 11.48
N HIS A 143 29.28 1.76 10.58
CA HIS A 143 29.06 0.33 10.46
C HIS A 143 29.65 -0.19 9.16
N LEU A 144 30.23 -1.38 9.22
CA LEU A 144 30.47 -2.22 8.07
C LEU A 144 29.36 -3.28 8.02
N VAL A 145 28.72 -3.44 6.88
CA VAL A 145 27.55 -4.30 6.69
C VAL A 145 27.81 -5.24 5.53
N LYS A 146 27.62 -6.53 5.79
CA LYS A 146 27.68 -7.60 4.80
C LYS A 146 26.27 -8.10 4.53
N LEU A 147 25.86 -8.08 3.27
CA LEU A 147 24.64 -8.74 2.80
C LEU A 147 24.85 -10.25 2.81
N ARG A 148 23.88 -11.00 3.34
CA ARG A 148 23.95 -12.46 3.32
C ARG A 148 23.81 -12.96 1.88
N PRO A 149 24.61 -13.96 1.44
CA PRO A 149 24.47 -14.53 0.10
C PRO A 149 23.03 -14.92 -0.21
N PHE A 150 22.62 -14.75 -1.47
CA PHE A 150 21.27 -15.01 -1.97
C PHE A 150 20.16 -14.06 -1.46
N LEU A 151 20.50 -12.93 -0.82
CA LEU A 151 19.52 -11.99 -0.28
C LEU A 151 18.58 -11.39 -1.35
N CYS A 152 19.11 -10.94 -2.48
CA CYS A 152 18.32 -10.26 -3.51
C CYS A 152 17.28 -11.20 -4.12
N GLU A 153 17.71 -12.41 -4.48
CA GLU A 153 16.89 -13.50 -5.02
C GLU A 153 15.88 -13.97 -3.98
N PHE A 154 16.29 -14.13 -2.72
CA PHE A 154 15.40 -14.44 -1.62
C PHE A 154 14.25 -13.43 -1.50
N LEU A 155 14.55 -12.12 -1.46
CA LEU A 155 13.52 -11.09 -1.34
C LEU A 155 12.59 -11.07 -2.56
N LYS A 156 13.15 -11.18 -3.76
CA LYS A 156 12.38 -11.24 -5.01
C LYS A 156 11.41 -12.41 -5.03
N GLU A 157 11.89 -13.62 -4.74
CA GLU A 157 11.04 -14.82 -4.80
C GLU A 157 10.06 -14.91 -3.61
N ALA A 158 10.49 -14.50 -2.41
CA ALA A 158 9.59 -14.44 -1.26
C ALA A 158 8.45 -13.43 -1.49
N ASN A 159 8.71 -12.32 -2.18
CA ASN A 159 7.68 -11.32 -2.51
C ASN A 159 6.53 -11.90 -3.34
N GLU A 160 6.76 -12.93 -4.16
CA GLU A 160 5.70 -13.57 -4.94
C GLU A 160 4.70 -14.33 -4.06
N MET A 161 5.16 -14.81 -2.89
CA MET A 161 4.40 -15.66 -1.98
C MET A 161 3.98 -14.97 -0.67
N PHE A 162 4.61 -13.84 -0.33
CA PHE A 162 4.45 -13.22 0.98
C PHE A 162 4.36 -11.70 0.93
N THR A 163 3.49 -11.13 1.77
CA THR A 163 3.58 -9.72 2.19
C THR A 163 4.57 -9.63 3.35
N MET A 164 5.71 -8.95 3.12
CA MET A 164 6.85 -9.00 4.02
C MET A 164 6.91 -7.84 5.02
N TYR A 165 7.36 -8.15 6.24
CA TYR A 165 7.65 -7.23 7.34
C TYR A 165 9.13 -7.34 7.75
N VAL A 166 9.74 -6.23 8.14
CA VAL A 166 10.97 -6.25 8.94
C VAL A 166 10.62 -6.13 10.42
N TYR A 167 11.23 -6.97 11.24
CA TYR A 167 11.14 -6.89 12.70
C TYR A 167 12.53 -7.06 13.31
N THR A 168 13.19 -5.95 13.60
CA THR A 168 14.57 -5.93 14.13
C THR A 168 14.63 -5.41 15.57
N LYS A 169 15.68 -5.79 16.31
CA LYS A 169 16.06 -5.17 17.59
C LYS A 169 17.09 -4.03 17.41
N GLY A 170 17.38 -3.66 16.17
CA GLY A 170 18.06 -2.42 15.81
C GLY A 170 17.19 -1.18 16.10
N THR A 171 17.82 0.00 16.08
CA THR A 171 17.11 1.28 16.19
C THR A 171 16.47 1.67 14.87
N ARG A 172 15.53 2.61 14.90
CA ARG A 172 14.89 3.15 13.69
C ARG A 172 15.90 3.71 12.66
N PRO A 173 16.85 4.60 13.01
CA PRO A 173 17.83 5.11 12.04
C PRO A 173 18.71 4.02 11.45
N TYR A 174 19.02 2.97 12.22
CA TYR A 174 19.80 1.83 11.76
C TYR A 174 19.01 0.98 10.76
N ALA A 175 17.77 0.59 11.11
CA ALA A 175 16.92 -0.20 10.23
C ALA A 175 16.68 0.51 8.89
N GLU A 176 16.43 1.82 8.92
CA GLU A 176 16.25 2.63 7.71
C GLU A 176 17.52 2.71 6.85
N ALA A 177 18.71 2.76 7.46
CA ALA A 177 19.97 2.71 6.73
C ALA A 177 20.18 1.36 6.03
N ILE A 178 19.85 0.23 6.70
CA ILE A 178 19.89 -1.10 6.07
C ILE A 178 18.87 -1.19 4.92
N LEU A 179 17.64 -0.72 5.13
CA LEU A 179 16.58 -0.79 4.12
C LEU A 179 16.89 0.04 2.87
N LYS A 180 17.61 1.16 3.00
CA LYS A 180 18.11 1.90 1.85
C LYS A 180 19.08 1.10 0.98
N LEU A 181 19.76 0.08 1.53
CA LEU A 181 20.61 -0.82 0.76
C LEU A 181 19.81 -1.97 0.13
N ILE A 182 18.96 -2.64 0.91
CA ILE A 182 18.33 -3.91 0.50
C ILE A 182 16.96 -3.74 -0.18
N ASP A 183 16.29 -2.62 0.05
CA ASP A 183 14.99 -2.27 -0.53
C ASP A 183 14.90 -0.77 -0.85
N PRO A 184 15.81 -0.21 -1.68
CA PRO A 184 15.89 1.24 -1.94
C PRO A 184 14.60 1.81 -2.55
N LYS A 185 13.87 0.99 -3.31
CA LYS A 185 12.60 1.36 -3.97
C LYS A 185 11.37 1.01 -3.14
N LYS A 186 11.54 0.51 -1.91
CA LYS A 186 10.45 0.11 -1.00
C LYS A 186 9.48 -0.91 -1.63
N LEU A 187 9.97 -1.80 -2.49
CA LEU A 187 9.17 -2.80 -3.19
C LEU A 187 8.70 -3.92 -2.26
N TYR A 188 9.50 -4.24 -1.24
CA TYR A 188 9.33 -5.45 -0.42
C TYR A 188 8.65 -5.13 0.91
N PHE A 189 9.16 -4.15 1.64
CA PHE A 189 8.74 -3.89 3.02
C PHE A 189 7.83 -2.67 3.13
N GLY A 190 8.02 -1.65 2.30
CA GLY A 190 7.28 -0.39 2.43
C GLY A 190 7.42 0.19 3.84
N HIS A 191 6.30 0.41 4.52
CA HIS A 191 6.23 0.90 5.91
C HIS A 191 6.18 -0.21 6.97
N ARG A 192 6.21 -1.49 6.57
CA ARG A 192 6.05 -2.66 7.46
C ARG A 192 7.34 -2.97 8.22
N VAL A 193 7.81 -2.02 9.02
CA VAL A 193 9.09 -2.06 9.72
C VAL A 193 8.87 -1.81 11.20
N ILE A 194 9.23 -2.79 12.03
CA ILE A 194 9.11 -2.75 13.48
C ILE A 194 10.54 -2.81 14.04
N THR A 195 10.89 -1.85 14.88
CA THR A 195 12.24 -1.72 15.44
C THR A 195 12.20 -1.83 16.96
N ARG A 196 13.37 -1.69 17.60
CA ARG A 196 13.46 -1.64 19.06
C ARG A 196 12.70 -0.46 19.67
N ASN A 197 12.54 0.62 18.92
CA ASN A 197 11.82 1.81 19.37
C ASN A 197 10.35 1.49 19.66
N GLU A 198 9.69 0.73 18.78
CA GLU A 198 8.28 0.33 18.93
C GLU A 198 8.13 -0.95 19.77
N SER A 199 9.17 -1.81 19.83
CA SER A 199 9.17 -3.07 20.56
C SER A 199 10.47 -3.27 21.37
N PRO A 200 10.60 -2.64 22.55
CA PRO A 200 11.86 -2.64 23.31
C PRO A 200 12.17 -3.97 24.03
N HIS A 201 11.15 -4.78 24.35
CA HIS A 201 11.29 -6.00 25.15
C HIS A 201 11.54 -7.24 24.28
N THR A 202 10.62 -8.22 24.28
CA THR A 202 10.63 -9.37 23.38
C THR A 202 9.93 -9.05 22.06
N LYS A 203 10.16 -9.83 21.00
CA LYS A 203 9.39 -9.71 19.76
C LYS A 203 8.02 -10.38 19.95
N THR A 204 6.99 -9.81 19.33
CA THR A 204 5.61 -10.28 19.40
C THR A 204 4.86 -9.97 18.11
N LEU A 205 4.02 -10.89 17.64
CA LEU A 205 3.12 -10.67 16.50
C LEU A 205 2.01 -9.64 16.80
N ASP A 206 1.92 -9.13 18.03
CA ASP A 206 1.03 -7.99 18.35
C ASP A 206 1.34 -6.75 17.51
N MET A 207 2.60 -6.54 17.13
CA MET A 207 3.06 -5.40 16.34
C MET A 207 2.88 -5.61 14.82
N VAL A 208 2.43 -6.78 14.38
CA VAL A 208 2.25 -7.12 12.96
C VAL A 208 0.77 -7.06 12.65
N LEU A 209 0.35 -6.28 11.65
CA LEU A 209 -1.06 -6.17 11.22
C LEU A 209 -1.48 -7.37 10.35
N ALA A 210 -1.35 -8.57 10.91
CA ALA A 210 -1.77 -9.83 10.33
C ALA A 210 -2.17 -10.82 11.45
N ASP A 211 -3.11 -11.70 11.14
CA ASP A 211 -3.52 -12.82 11.98
C ASP A 211 -2.41 -13.88 11.99
N GLU A 212 -2.03 -14.32 13.19
CA GLU A 212 -0.96 -15.30 13.38
C GLU A 212 -1.16 -16.61 12.61
N ARG A 213 -2.41 -16.97 12.25
CA ARG A 213 -2.71 -18.15 11.43
C ARG A 213 -2.25 -18.04 9.99
N GLY A 214 -1.86 -16.84 9.53
CA GLY A 214 -1.28 -16.60 8.21
C GLY A 214 0.11 -15.97 8.25
N VAL A 215 0.81 -16.00 9.39
CA VAL A 215 2.14 -15.38 9.56
C VAL A 215 3.22 -16.44 9.75
N VAL A 216 4.28 -16.36 8.95
CA VAL A 216 5.53 -17.11 9.12
C VAL A 216 6.63 -16.13 9.57
N ILE A 217 7.46 -16.52 10.53
CA ILE A 217 8.57 -15.74 11.05
C ILE A 217 9.88 -16.42 10.64
N VAL A 218 10.85 -15.67 10.13
CA VAL A 218 12.24 -16.12 9.95
C VAL A 218 13.14 -15.25 10.81
N ASP A 219 13.79 -15.88 11.78
CA ASP A 219 14.64 -15.21 12.77
C ASP A 219 15.74 -16.17 13.22
N ASP A 220 16.94 -15.67 13.48
CA ASP A 220 18.09 -16.45 13.92
C ASP A 220 18.04 -16.82 15.42
N THR A 221 17.12 -16.19 16.18
CA THR A 221 17.09 -16.22 17.63
C THR A 221 15.72 -16.64 18.16
N ARG A 222 15.54 -17.94 18.42
CA ARG A 222 14.29 -18.50 19.02
C ARG A 222 13.84 -17.80 20.30
N LYS A 223 14.76 -17.35 21.15
CA LYS A 223 14.44 -16.66 22.41
C LYS A 223 13.81 -15.28 22.21
N ALA A 224 13.95 -14.69 21.03
CA ALA A 224 13.32 -13.40 20.71
C ALA A 224 11.78 -13.50 20.67
N TRP A 225 11.23 -14.69 20.41
CA TRP A 225 9.80 -14.95 20.19
C TRP A 225 9.21 -15.91 21.25
N PRO A 226 9.08 -15.51 22.52
CA PRO A 226 8.63 -16.41 23.58
C PRO A 226 7.22 -16.97 23.33
N ASN A 227 6.32 -16.15 22.77
CA ASN A 227 4.89 -16.45 22.62
C ASN A 227 4.49 -16.87 21.19
N ASN A 228 5.40 -16.81 20.21
CA ASN A 228 5.11 -17.11 18.79
C ASN A 228 6.05 -18.17 18.19
N LYS A 229 6.56 -19.10 19.03
CA LYS A 229 7.51 -20.16 18.58
C LYS A 229 6.92 -21.09 17.51
N SER A 230 5.60 -21.25 17.49
CA SER A 230 4.86 -22.05 16.50
C SER A 230 4.89 -21.45 15.09
N ASN A 231 5.18 -20.16 14.98
CA ASN A 231 5.25 -19.44 13.71
C ASN A 231 6.70 -19.30 13.21
N LEU A 232 7.69 -19.77 13.98
CA LEU A 232 9.11 -19.49 13.75
C LEU A 232 9.80 -20.59 12.95
N VAL A 233 10.24 -20.23 11.74
CA VAL A 233 11.33 -20.88 11.02
C VAL A 233 12.66 -20.35 11.55
N LEU A 234 13.36 -21.16 12.34
CA LEU A 234 14.66 -20.79 12.88
C LEU A 234 15.75 -20.92 11.80
N ILE A 235 16.36 -19.81 11.40
CA ILE A 235 17.50 -19.81 10.48
C ILE A 235 18.83 -19.88 11.24
N GLY A 236 19.87 -20.46 10.64
CA GLY A 236 21.22 -20.41 11.20
C GLY A 236 21.77 -18.97 11.19
N ARG A 237 22.48 -18.58 12.26
CA ARG A 237 23.11 -17.27 12.38
C ARG A 237 24.16 -17.06 11.29
N TYR A 238 24.09 -15.94 10.58
CA TYR A 238 25.08 -15.56 9.57
C TYR A 238 26.31 -14.87 10.18
N ASN A 239 27.36 -15.63 10.46
CA ASN A 239 28.56 -15.12 11.14
C ASN A 239 29.67 -14.70 10.17
N TYR A 240 29.40 -13.69 9.33
CA TYR A 240 30.44 -13.12 8.48
C TYR A 240 31.59 -12.44 9.23
N PHE A 241 31.31 -11.52 10.17
CA PHE A 241 32.29 -10.86 11.00
C PHE A 241 32.53 -11.62 12.32
N ARG A 242 33.66 -11.35 12.98
CA ARG A 242 33.98 -11.90 14.30
C ARG A 242 32.93 -11.49 15.33
N SER A 243 32.26 -12.49 15.92
CA SER A 243 31.43 -12.29 17.11
C SER A 243 32.25 -12.44 18.39
N GLN A 244 31.76 -11.93 19.54
CA GLN A 244 32.44 -12.08 20.83
C GLN A 244 32.57 -13.56 21.29
N SER A 245 31.82 -14.50 20.69
CA SER A 245 31.89 -15.91 21.07
C SER A 245 33.09 -16.60 20.44
N ARG A 246 33.99 -17.14 21.28
CA ARG A 246 35.35 -17.61 20.93
C ARG A 246 35.45 -18.97 20.22
N VAL A 247 34.35 -19.57 19.77
CA VAL A 247 34.35 -21.02 19.44
C VAL A 247 34.62 -21.33 17.96
N LEU A 248 34.29 -20.44 17.02
CA LEU A 248 34.50 -20.64 15.57
C LEU A 248 35.07 -19.39 14.91
N LYS A 249 35.94 -19.56 13.92
CA LYS A 249 36.44 -18.45 13.09
C LYS A 249 35.30 -17.96 12.17
N PRO A 250 35.15 -16.64 12.00
CA PRO A 250 34.15 -16.07 11.10
C PRO A 250 34.59 -16.18 9.62
N HIS A 251 33.63 -16.07 8.70
CA HIS A 251 33.89 -16.15 7.25
C HIS A 251 34.90 -15.10 6.75
N SER A 252 34.90 -13.90 7.33
CA SER A 252 35.84 -12.82 7.01
C SER A 252 37.31 -13.27 7.18
N GLU A 253 37.63 -13.97 8.26
CA GLU A 253 38.99 -14.42 8.56
C GLU A 253 39.39 -15.66 7.76
N GLU A 254 38.43 -16.52 7.45
CA GLU A 254 38.66 -17.70 6.61
C GLU A 254 38.64 -17.36 5.12
N LYS A 255 38.24 -16.14 4.75
CA LYS A 255 38.01 -15.68 3.37
C LYS A 255 37.03 -16.60 2.62
N THR A 256 35.98 -17.03 3.31
CA THR A 256 34.88 -17.85 2.78
C THR A 256 33.55 -17.09 2.86
N ASP A 257 32.44 -17.70 2.42
CA ASP A 257 31.08 -17.22 2.67
C ASP A 257 30.08 -18.39 2.57
N GLU A 258 28.81 -18.15 2.89
CA GLU A 258 27.73 -19.10 2.59
C GLU A 258 27.54 -19.27 1.07
N SER A 259 27.19 -20.48 0.63
CA SER A 259 26.84 -20.73 -0.78
C SER A 259 25.49 -20.10 -1.13
N GLU A 260 25.36 -19.51 -2.31
CA GLU A 260 24.06 -19.01 -2.80
C GLU A 260 23.04 -20.13 -3.03
N ASN A 261 23.48 -21.35 -3.31
CA ASN A 261 22.59 -22.47 -3.64
C ASN A 261 22.14 -23.27 -2.41
N ASN A 262 22.99 -23.34 -1.38
CA ASN A 262 22.77 -24.18 -0.19
C ASN A 262 22.98 -23.43 1.14
N GLY A 263 23.07 -22.10 1.10
CA GLY A 263 23.20 -21.23 2.27
C GLY A 263 21.91 -21.10 3.07
N GLY A 264 21.96 -20.32 4.15
CA GLY A 264 20.83 -20.19 5.06
C GLY A 264 19.56 -19.68 4.38
N LEU A 265 19.67 -18.61 3.59
CA LEU A 265 18.51 -18.03 2.88
C LEU A 265 17.96 -18.95 1.78
N ALA A 266 18.83 -19.63 1.03
CA ALA A 266 18.41 -20.59 0.01
C ALA A 266 17.61 -21.76 0.62
N ASN A 267 18.10 -22.32 1.73
CA ASN A 267 17.42 -23.39 2.45
C ASN A 267 16.08 -22.93 3.04
N VAL A 268 16.04 -21.73 3.64
CA VAL A 268 14.79 -21.16 4.16
C VAL A 268 13.80 -20.87 3.03
N LEU A 269 14.22 -20.33 1.89
CA LEU A 269 13.31 -20.10 0.76
C LEU A 269 12.67 -21.40 0.27
N LYS A 270 13.44 -22.49 0.18
CA LYS A 270 12.90 -23.82 -0.18
C LYS A 270 11.83 -24.28 0.81
N LEU A 271 12.06 -24.07 2.11
CA LEU A 271 11.08 -24.37 3.15
C LEU A 271 9.83 -23.49 3.04
N LEU A 272 9.99 -22.18 2.83
CA LEU A 272 8.90 -21.22 2.66
C LEU A 272 8.02 -21.56 1.43
N LYS A 273 8.64 -21.95 0.31
CA LYS A 273 7.92 -22.46 -0.88
C LYS A 273 7.09 -23.70 -0.54
N GLY A 274 7.64 -24.63 0.23
CA GLY A 274 6.93 -25.82 0.69
C GLY A 274 5.75 -25.51 1.61
N ILE A 275 5.92 -24.56 2.55
CA ILE A 275 4.86 -24.07 3.43
C ILE A 275 3.75 -23.41 2.61
N HIS A 276 4.10 -22.47 1.74
CA HIS A 276 3.15 -21.75 0.89
C HIS A 276 2.35 -22.70 0.00
N HIS A 277 3.03 -23.57 -0.75
CA HIS A 277 2.39 -24.55 -1.62
C HIS A 277 1.41 -25.45 -0.84
N LYS A 278 1.80 -25.91 0.35
CA LYS A 278 0.94 -26.77 1.17
C LYS A 278 -0.25 -26.03 1.75
N PHE A 279 -0.07 -24.78 2.20
CA PHE A 279 -1.13 -23.95 2.76
C PHE A 279 -2.23 -23.66 1.71
N PHE A 280 -1.83 -23.36 0.47
CA PHE A 280 -2.73 -23.06 -0.64
C PHE A 280 -3.12 -24.27 -1.48
N LYS A 281 -2.84 -25.49 -1.03
CA LYS A 281 -3.12 -26.71 -1.80
C LYS A 281 -4.62 -26.91 -2.08
N VAL A 282 -5.48 -26.51 -1.15
CA VAL A 282 -6.95 -26.60 -1.27
C VAL A 282 -7.53 -25.21 -1.04
N GLU A 283 -7.92 -24.52 -2.12
CA GLU A 283 -8.38 -23.12 -2.06
C GLU A 283 -9.63 -22.95 -1.18
N GLU A 284 -10.56 -23.91 -1.23
CA GLU A 284 -11.83 -23.87 -0.46
C GLU A 284 -11.62 -23.92 1.06
N GLU A 285 -10.47 -24.42 1.53
CA GLU A 285 -10.18 -24.57 2.96
C GLU A 285 -9.36 -23.42 3.54
N VAL A 286 -8.84 -22.51 2.71
CA VAL A 286 -7.86 -21.47 3.10
C VAL A 286 -8.31 -20.64 4.32
N GLU A 287 -9.61 -20.34 4.43
CA GLU A 287 -10.14 -19.58 5.58
C GLU A 287 -10.04 -20.32 6.93
N SER A 288 -10.01 -21.65 6.89
CA SER A 288 -9.92 -22.53 8.05
C SER A 288 -8.50 -23.00 8.34
N GLN A 289 -7.58 -22.83 7.38
CA GLN A 289 -6.18 -23.24 7.50
C GLN A 289 -5.45 -22.39 8.54
N ASP A 290 -4.49 -23.01 9.21
CA ASP A 290 -3.57 -22.38 10.14
C ASP A 290 -2.14 -22.75 9.74
N VAL A 291 -1.36 -21.74 9.35
CA VAL A 291 -0.01 -21.92 8.82
C VAL A 291 0.89 -22.65 9.81
N ARG A 292 0.64 -22.55 11.13
CA ARG A 292 1.41 -23.24 12.17
C ARG A 292 1.25 -24.75 12.07
N LEU A 293 0.04 -25.22 11.72
CA LEU A 293 -0.21 -26.62 11.45
C LEU A 293 0.52 -27.04 10.18
N THR A 294 0.45 -26.23 9.12
CA THR A 294 1.20 -26.49 7.87
C THR A 294 2.70 -26.60 8.11
N MET A 295 3.29 -25.65 8.84
CA MET A 295 4.71 -25.60 9.20
C MET A 295 5.17 -26.86 9.93
N SER A 296 4.44 -27.26 10.97
CA SER A 296 4.78 -28.48 11.74
C SER A 296 4.81 -29.74 10.88
N VAL A 297 3.96 -29.82 9.84
CA VAL A 297 4.00 -30.97 8.93
C VAL A 297 5.15 -30.87 7.94
N VAL A 298 5.42 -29.69 7.36
CA VAL A 298 6.52 -29.51 6.40
C VAL A 298 7.88 -29.77 7.04
N GLU A 299 8.10 -29.29 8.27
CA GLU A 299 9.34 -29.54 9.02
C GLU A 299 9.57 -31.04 9.27
N ASN A 300 8.52 -31.78 9.63
CA ASN A 300 8.59 -33.22 9.85
C ASN A 300 8.93 -34.03 8.60
N PHE A 301 8.59 -33.56 7.38
CA PHE A 301 8.99 -34.22 6.13
C PHE A 301 10.45 -33.98 5.75
N SER A 302 11.11 -32.95 6.28
CA SER A 302 12.53 -32.67 6.01
C SER A 302 13.48 -33.55 6.83
N SER A 303 12.99 -34.21 7.87
CA SER A 303 13.71 -35.22 8.65
C SER A 303 13.18 -36.61 8.33
N GLU A 304 14.06 -37.53 7.90
CA GLU A 304 13.69 -38.90 7.50
C GLU A 304 12.76 -39.63 8.50
N PRO A 305 11.84 -40.48 8.00
CA PRO A 305 10.62 -40.79 8.72
C PRO A 305 10.83 -41.85 9.80
N LYS A 306 10.52 -41.50 11.05
CA LYS A 306 10.15 -42.49 12.07
C LYS A 306 8.64 -42.69 12.07
N ALA A 307 8.22 -43.80 11.49
CA ALA A 307 6.84 -44.26 11.50
C ALA A 307 6.28 -44.34 12.93
N LYS A 308 5.17 -43.65 13.19
CA LYS A 308 4.16 -44.06 14.17
C LYS A 308 2.82 -43.41 13.80
N ARG A 309 1.95 -44.23 13.19
CA ARG A 309 0.53 -43.95 12.99
C ARG A 309 -0.10 -43.56 14.34
N ARG A 310 -0.72 -42.37 14.40
CA ARG A 310 -1.81 -42.10 15.34
C ARG A 310 -3.02 -41.67 14.54
N LYS A 311 -4.05 -42.52 14.62
CA LYS A 311 -5.41 -42.29 14.13
C LYS A 311 -6.04 -41.27 15.09
N ILE A 312 -6.30 -40.06 14.61
CA ILE A 312 -7.12 -39.09 15.35
C ILE A 312 -8.45 -39.08 14.61
N GLU A 313 -9.46 -39.66 15.24
CA GLU A 313 -10.85 -39.58 14.79
C GLU A 313 -11.38 -38.15 15.00
N PRO A 314 -12.11 -37.58 14.03
CA PRO A 314 -12.59 -36.21 14.11
C PRO A 314 -13.77 -36.15 15.07
N THR A 315 -13.54 -35.58 16.26
CA THR A 315 -14.65 -35.16 17.12
C THR A 315 -15.12 -33.79 16.63
N ILE A 316 -16.07 -33.80 15.68
CA ILE A 316 -16.89 -32.64 15.37
C ILE A 316 -17.83 -32.46 16.56
N ASN A 317 -17.37 -31.75 17.59
CA ASN A 317 -18.28 -31.16 18.55
C ASN A 317 -18.66 -29.78 18.01
N GLU A 318 -19.64 -29.77 17.12
CA GLU A 318 -20.54 -28.63 16.94
C GLU A 318 -21.33 -28.45 18.23
N SER A 319 -20.68 -27.87 19.24
CA SER A 319 -21.40 -27.23 20.32
C SER A 319 -21.69 -25.82 19.84
N SER A 320 -22.83 -25.69 19.18
CA SER A 320 -23.52 -24.43 18.95
C SER A 320 -23.86 -23.83 20.32
N SER A 321 -22.87 -23.26 21.00
CA SER A 321 -23.13 -22.40 22.14
C SER A 321 -23.75 -21.14 21.57
N SER A 322 -25.08 -21.11 21.67
CA SER A 322 -25.90 -19.93 21.57
C SER A 322 -25.42 -18.90 22.59
N LEU A 323 -24.39 -18.13 22.22
CA LEU A 323 -24.09 -16.86 22.86
C LEU A 323 -25.30 -15.94 22.62
N SER A 324 -26.14 -15.92 23.64
CA SER A 324 -27.24 -15.00 23.81
C SER A 324 -26.70 -13.57 23.81
N SER A 325 -27.22 -12.79 22.86
CA SER A 325 -27.60 -11.37 22.96
C SER A 325 -26.80 -10.47 23.91
N SER A 326 -26.00 -9.55 23.34
CA SER A 326 -26.16 -8.08 23.57
C SER A 326 -24.96 -7.22 23.11
N SER A 327 -24.05 -7.70 22.26
CA SER A 327 -23.22 -6.77 21.49
C SER A 327 -23.78 -6.64 20.08
N SER A 328 -24.32 -5.46 19.76
CA SER A 328 -24.64 -5.10 18.38
C SER A 328 -23.33 -5.11 17.60
N CYS A 329 -23.03 -6.20 16.89
CA CYS A 329 -21.80 -6.35 16.10
C CYS A 329 -21.62 -5.24 15.06
N GLY A 330 -22.62 -4.38 14.83
CA GLY A 330 -22.65 -3.29 13.84
C GLY A 330 -22.57 -3.76 12.39
N HIS A 331 -22.30 -5.05 12.17
CA HIS A 331 -22.12 -5.71 10.88
C HIS A 331 -21.21 -4.94 9.92
N TRP A 332 -20.10 -4.40 10.47
CA TRP A 332 -19.23 -3.44 9.79
C TRP A 332 -18.67 -3.96 8.45
N TYR A 333 -18.16 -5.20 8.48
CA TYR A 333 -17.58 -5.88 7.33
C TYR A 333 -18.30 -7.20 7.11
N ILE A 334 -18.78 -7.40 5.88
CA ILE A 334 -19.62 -8.52 5.45
C ILE A 334 -18.97 -9.16 4.22
N CYS A 335 -18.98 -10.47 4.13
CA CYS A 335 -18.39 -11.24 3.03
C CYS A 335 -19.41 -12.29 2.59
N HIS A 336 -19.82 -12.28 1.32
CA HIS A 336 -20.89 -13.12 0.78
C HIS A 336 -22.17 -13.12 1.64
N GLY A 337 -22.53 -11.95 2.18
CA GLY A 337 -23.70 -11.80 3.06
C GLY A 337 -23.51 -12.34 4.49
N ILE A 338 -22.30 -12.68 4.91
CA ILE A 338 -21.98 -13.12 6.28
C ILE A 338 -21.12 -12.07 6.97
N CYS A 339 -21.51 -11.62 8.16
CA CYS A 339 -20.69 -10.69 8.94
C CYS A 339 -19.37 -11.35 9.35
N ILE A 340 -18.25 -10.68 9.06
CA ILE A 340 -16.92 -11.24 9.35
C ILE A 340 -16.64 -11.31 10.85
N GLY A 341 -17.21 -10.40 11.64
CA GLY A 341 -17.11 -10.36 13.10
C GLY A 341 -17.97 -11.44 13.78
N CYS A 342 -19.30 -11.26 13.79
CA CYS A 342 -20.22 -12.14 14.53
C CYS A 342 -20.68 -13.39 13.78
N LYS A 343 -20.31 -13.56 12.51
CA LYS A 343 -20.69 -14.73 11.66
C LYS A 343 -22.18 -14.86 11.35
N SER A 344 -23.01 -13.90 11.74
CA SER A 344 -24.42 -13.92 11.36
C SER A 344 -24.60 -13.58 9.88
N THR A 345 -25.63 -14.15 9.26
CA THR A 345 -26.10 -13.71 7.94
C THR A 345 -26.63 -12.28 8.03
N VAL A 346 -26.26 -11.45 7.07
CA VAL A 346 -26.60 -10.04 6.97
C VAL A 346 -27.37 -9.79 5.67
N LYS A 347 -28.43 -8.98 5.74
CA LYS A 347 -29.21 -8.60 4.56
C LYS A 347 -28.37 -7.72 3.64
N LYS A 348 -28.47 -7.95 2.32
CA LYS A 348 -27.75 -7.16 1.29
C LYS A 348 -27.94 -5.65 1.41
N SER A 349 -29.07 -5.17 1.96
CA SER A 349 -29.35 -3.74 2.14
C SER A 349 -28.55 -3.07 3.28
N GLN A 350 -27.87 -3.83 4.14
CA GLN A 350 -27.12 -3.29 5.28
C GLN A 350 -25.67 -2.93 4.95
N GLY A 351 -25.19 -3.25 3.75
CA GLY A 351 -23.84 -2.93 3.32
C GLY A 351 -23.78 -2.57 1.84
N ARG A 352 -22.88 -1.65 1.50
CA ARG A 352 -22.54 -1.34 0.11
C ARG A 352 -21.50 -2.34 -0.37
N ALA A 353 -21.64 -2.79 -1.61
CA ALA A 353 -20.75 -3.77 -2.21
C ALA A 353 -19.45 -3.13 -2.72
N PHE A 354 -18.34 -3.81 -2.49
CA PHE A 354 -16.98 -3.45 -2.89
C PHE A 354 -16.30 -4.64 -3.61
N ASP A 355 -17.05 -5.35 -4.46
CA ASP A 355 -16.61 -6.55 -5.19
C ASP A 355 -15.36 -6.32 -6.04
N TYR A 356 -15.09 -5.08 -6.43
CA TYR A 356 -13.89 -4.72 -7.16
C TYR A 356 -12.61 -4.87 -6.31
N ILE A 357 -12.70 -4.75 -4.98
CA ILE A 357 -11.60 -5.02 -4.05
C ILE A 357 -11.55 -6.51 -3.72
N PHE A 358 -12.71 -7.07 -3.38
CA PHE A 358 -12.85 -8.45 -2.91
C PHE A 358 -14.24 -8.95 -3.28
N ASP A 359 -14.33 -10.05 -4.01
CA ASP A 359 -15.61 -10.64 -4.44
C ASP A 359 -16.54 -10.90 -3.24
N GLY A 360 -17.75 -10.36 -3.26
CA GLY A 360 -18.71 -10.49 -2.18
C GLY A 360 -18.46 -9.62 -0.93
N LEU A 361 -17.45 -8.73 -0.94
CA LEU A 361 -17.22 -7.78 0.16
C LEU A 361 -18.31 -6.72 0.20
N GLN A 362 -18.87 -6.51 1.39
CA GLN A 362 -19.78 -5.42 1.68
C GLN A 362 -19.34 -4.70 2.95
N LEU A 363 -19.41 -3.38 2.94
CA LEU A 363 -19.13 -2.52 4.08
C LEU A 363 -20.41 -1.80 4.49
N SER A 364 -20.71 -1.79 5.78
CA SER A 364 -21.69 -0.85 6.36
C SER A 364 -21.31 0.60 6.04
N HIS A 365 -22.26 1.52 6.16
CA HIS A 365 -22.00 2.95 5.98
C HIS A 365 -20.88 3.45 6.91
N GLU A 366 -20.90 3.02 8.17
CA GLU A 366 -19.92 3.36 9.18
C GLU A 366 -18.53 2.80 8.84
N ALA A 367 -18.46 1.57 8.33
CA ALA A 367 -17.21 0.96 7.88
C ALA A 367 -16.63 1.66 6.65
N VAL A 368 -17.47 2.12 5.71
CA VAL A 368 -17.00 2.92 4.58
C VAL A 368 -16.38 4.23 5.08
N ALA A 369 -17.09 4.97 5.94
CA ALA A 369 -16.59 6.24 6.48
C ALA A 369 -15.27 6.07 7.24
N LEU A 370 -15.17 5.04 8.08
CA LEU A 370 -13.93 4.74 8.80
C LEU A 370 -12.79 4.34 7.88
N THR A 371 -13.07 3.48 6.90
CA THR A 371 -12.04 3.02 5.96
C THR A 371 -11.53 4.19 5.11
N LYS A 372 -12.43 5.06 4.63
CA LYS A 372 -12.06 6.31 3.94
C LYS A 372 -11.11 7.16 4.78
N CYS A 373 -11.48 7.44 6.04
CA CYS A 373 -10.68 8.25 6.96
C CYS A 373 -9.29 7.64 7.20
N PHE A 374 -9.23 6.33 7.48
CA PHE A 374 -7.97 5.63 7.71
C PHE A 374 -7.08 5.64 6.46
N THR A 375 -7.63 5.33 5.28
CA THR A 375 -6.88 5.28 4.01
C THR A 375 -6.27 6.63 3.66
N THR A 376 -7.06 7.72 3.68
CA THR A 376 -6.55 9.06 3.33
C THR A 376 -5.47 9.50 4.30
N LYS A 377 -5.69 9.26 5.59
CA LYS A 377 -4.73 9.63 6.63
C LYS A 377 -3.41 8.87 6.51
N LEU A 378 -3.48 7.56 6.25
CA LEU A 378 -2.30 6.74 5.99
C LEU A 378 -1.57 7.22 4.73
N SER A 379 -2.28 7.47 3.64
CA SER A 379 -1.68 7.93 2.38
C SER A 379 -1.00 9.29 2.55
N CYS A 380 -1.67 10.25 3.19
CA CYS A 380 -1.13 11.60 3.40
C CYS A 380 0.08 11.60 4.35
N LEU A 381 -0.01 10.93 5.50
CA LEU A 381 1.04 10.97 6.52
C LEU A 381 2.23 10.07 6.19
N ASN A 382 1.97 8.87 5.69
CA ASN A 382 3.00 7.84 5.56
C ASN A 382 3.62 7.78 4.16
N GLU A 383 2.83 8.07 3.13
CA GLU A 383 3.26 7.97 1.75
C GLU A 383 3.47 9.34 1.10
N LYS A 384 3.01 10.43 1.75
CA LYS A 384 2.86 11.76 1.15
C LYS A 384 2.13 11.67 -0.19
N LYS A 385 1.07 10.86 -0.23
CA LYS A 385 0.23 10.66 -1.42
C LYS A 385 -1.20 11.13 -1.20
N LEU A 386 -1.79 11.58 -2.29
CA LEU A 386 -3.23 11.79 -2.43
C LEU A 386 -3.83 10.60 -3.19
N HIS A 387 -5.14 10.63 -3.44
CA HIS A 387 -5.82 9.65 -4.28
C HIS A 387 -6.23 10.29 -5.60
N LEU A 388 -6.02 9.57 -6.70
CA LEU A 388 -6.36 10.02 -8.05
C LEU A 388 -7.33 9.03 -8.69
N VAL A 389 -8.49 9.52 -9.14
CA VAL A 389 -9.51 8.71 -9.82
C VAL A 389 -9.49 9.06 -11.29
N LEU A 390 -9.19 8.06 -12.13
CA LEU A 390 -9.05 8.22 -13.57
C LEU A 390 -10.17 7.49 -14.31
N ASP A 391 -10.86 8.19 -15.19
CA ASP A 391 -11.65 7.55 -16.24
C ASP A 391 -10.75 6.90 -17.31
N LEU A 392 -11.30 6.03 -18.17
CA LEU A 392 -10.55 5.37 -19.24
C LEU A 392 -10.81 6.02 -20.61
N ASP A 393 -11.99 5.78 -21.18
CA ASP A 393 -12.36 6.20 -22.53
C ASP A 393 -12.41 7.71 -22.66
N HIS A 394 -11.79 8.25 -23.70
CA HIS A 394 -11.61 9.69 -23.95
C HIS A 394 -10.80 10.46 -22.89
N THR A 395 -10.43 9.83 -21.78
CA THR A 395 -9.56 10.38 -20.74
C THR A 395 -8.12 9.93 -20.95
N LEU A 396 -7.86 8.61 -20.85
CA LEU A 396 -6.54 7.99 -20.99
C LEU A 396 -6.31 7.35 -22.36
N LEU A 397 -7.37 6.99 -23.06
CA LEU A 397 -7.32 6.27 -24.33
C LEU A 397 -8.60 6.48 -25.13
N HIS A 398 -8.65 5.99 -26.36
CA HIS A 398 -9.86 5.92 -27.16
C HIS A 398 -9.98 4.52 -27.75
N THR A 399 -11.17 3.92 -27.67
CA THR A 399 -11.48 2.60 -28.23
C THR A 399 -12.65 2.66 -29.20
N VAL A 400 -12.53 1.95 -30.32
CA VAL A 400 -13.58 1.82 -31.34
C VAL A 400 -13.73 0.37 -31.79
N MET A 401 -14.95 -0.04 -32.13
CA MET A 401 -15.18 -1.34 -32.78
C MET A 401 -14.58 -1.30 -34.20
N VAL A 402 -13.81 -2.33 -34.58
CA VAL A 402 -13.21 -2.43 -35.92
C VAL A 402 -14.24 -2.25 -37.05
N PRO A 403 -15.45 -2.87 -37.00
CA PRO A 403 -16.48 -2.63 -38.02
C PRO A 403 -17.03 -1.20 -38.09
N SER A 404 -16.78 -0.36 -37.07
CA SER A 404 -17.24 1.03 -37.01
C SER A 404 -16.21 2.04 -37.50
N LEU A 405 -15.01 1.60 -37.89
CA LEU A 405 -13.98 2.47 -38.46
C LEU A 405 -14.46 3.08 -39.79
N SER A 406 -14.13 4.35 -40.01
CA SER A 406 -14.33 5.00 -41.29
C SER A 406 -13.44 4.37 -42.36
N GLN A 407 -13.78 4.55 -43.65
CA GLN A 407 -12.94 4.05 -44.74
C GLN A 407 -11.53 4.66 -44.72
N ALA A 408 -11.40 5.91 -44.25
CA ALA A 408 -10.12 6.60 -44.11
C ALA A 408 -9.28 6.08 -42.94
N GLU A 409 -9.89 5.39 -41.97
CA GLU A 409 -9.22 4.88 -40.77
C GLU A 409 -8.79 3.40 -40.89
N LYS A 410 -9.24 2.68 -41.93
CA LYS A 410 -8.98 1.23 -42.05
C LYS A 410 -7.50 0.85 -42.09
N TYR A 411 -6.61 1.77 -42.48
CA TYR A 411 -5.16 1.55 -42.47
C TYR A 411 -4.64 1.22 -41.06
N LEU A 412 -5.30 1.73 -40.01
CA LEU A 412 -4.91 1.49 -38.61
C LEU A 412 -5.04 0.03 -38.18
N ILE A 413 -5.86 -0.78 -38.87
CA ILE A 413 -6.00 -2.20 -38.57
C ILE A 413 -4.69 -2.94 -38.86
N GLU A 414 -3.98 -2.55 -39.92
CA GLU A 414 -2.70 -3.15 -40.34
C GLU A 414 -1.54 -2.66 -39.47
N GLU A 415 -1.61 -1.45 -38.94
CA GLU A 415 -0.60 -0.87 -38.05
C GLU A 415 -0.70 -1.36 -36.60
N ALA A 416 -1.90 -1.75 -36.15
CA ALA A 416 -2.16 -2.13 -34.76
C ALA A 416 -1.34 -3.35 -34.33
N GLY A 417 -0.58 -3.20 -33.24
CA GLY A 417 0.33 -4.25 -32.74
C GLY A 417 1.59 -4.47 -33.60
N SER A 418 1.88 -3.60 -34.57
CA SER A 418 3.15 -3.59 -35.28
C SER A 418 4.31 -3.21 -34.34
N ALA A 419 5.53 -3.63 -34.68
CA ALA A 419 6.73 -3.29 -33.89
C ALA A 419 7.01 -1.77 -33.82
N THR A 420 6.38 -0.98 -34.70
CA THR A 420 6.54 0.47 -34.80
C THR A 420 5.50 1.27 -34.01
N ARG A 421 4.43 0.63 -33.52
CA ARG A 421 3.31 1.28 -32.81
C ARG A 421 3.07 0.60 -31.47
N ASP A 422 3.60 1.17 -30.39
CA ASP A 422 3.38 0.72 -29.02
C ASP A 422 2.30 1.55 -28.30
N ASP A 423 1.43 2.21 -29.06
CA ASP A 423 0.32 3.04 -28.60
C ASP A 423 -1.03 2.58 -29.18
N LEU A 424 -1.05 1.65 -30.14
CA LEU A 424 -2.23 1.19 -30.86
C LEU A 424 -2.31 -0.35 -30.88
N TRP A 425 -3.40 -0.90 -30.32
CA TRP A 425 -3.63 -2.35 -30.28
C TRP A 425 -4.98 -2.73 -30.84
N LYS A 426 -4.99 -3.94 -31.40
CA LYS A 426 -6.21 -4.68 -31.69
C LYS A 426 -6.50 -5.66 -30.56
N ILE A 427 -7.57 -5.40 -29.83
CA ILE A 427 -8.04 -6.23 -28.71
C ILE A 427 -9.20 -7.09 -29.19
N LYS A 428 -9.14 -8.39 -28.87
CA LYS A 428 -10.24 -9.33 -29.08
C LYS A 428 -10.49 -10.10 -27.79
N ALA A 429 -11.73 -10.08 -27.30
CA ALA A 429 -12.08 -10.89 -26.14
C ALA A 429 -12.14 -12.37 -26.51
N VAL A 430 -11.71 -13.25 -25.59
CA VAL A 430 -11.74 -14.70 -25.81
C VAL A 430 -13.19 -15.15 -25.99
N GLY A 431 -13.49 -15.74 -27.14
CA GLY A 431 -14.84 -16.19 -27.49
C GLY A 431 -15.76 -15.12 -28.08
N ASP A 432 -15.32 -13.86 -28.15
CA ASP A 432 -16.07 -12.78 -28.80
C ASP A 432 -15.56 -12.58 -30.23
N PRO A 433 -16.43 -12.62 -31.27
CA PRO A 433 -16.02 -12.28 -32.63
C PRO A 433 -15.64 -10.80 -32.79
N MET A 434 -16.07 -9.92 -31.89
CA MET A 434 -15.83 -8.48 -31.99
C MET A 434 -14.37 -8.12 -31.69
N GLU A 435 -13.77 -7.39 -32.63
CA GLU A 435 -12.45 -6.80 -32.48
C GLU A 435 -12.58 -5.29 -32.24
N PHE A 436 -11.73 -4.77 -31.36
CA PHE A 436 -11.66 -3.36 -31.01
C PHE A 436 -10.27 -2.83 -31.32
N LEU A 437 -10.17 -1.63 -31.89
CA LEU A 437 -8.92 -0.86 -31.87
C LEU A 437 -8.91 0.04 -30.65
N THR A 438 -7.81 0.01 -29.90
CA THR A 438 -7.58 0.85 -28.72
C THR A 438 -6.31 1.64 -28.93
N LYS A 439 -6.45 2.97 -28.91
CA LYS A 439 -5.37 3.94 -29.03
C LYS A 439 -5.12 4.59 -27.68
N LEU A 440 -3.90 4.49 -27.16
CA LEU A 440 -3.48 5.21 -25.98
C LEU A 440 -3.36 6.71 -26.29
N ARG A 441 -3.78 7.55 -25.34
CA ARG A 441 -3.57 8.99 -25.45
C ARG A 441 -2.08 9.30 -25.33
N PRO A 442 -1.54 10.24 -26.13
CA PRO A 442 -0.16 10.68 -26.00
C PRO A 442 0.21 10.98 -24.55
N PHE A 443 1.47 10.68 -24.18
CA PHE A 443 1.99 10.86 -22.82
C PHE A 443 1.41 9.92 -21.72
N LEU A 444 0.49 8.99 -22.03
CA LEU A 444 -0.13 8.12 -21.02
C LEU A 444 0.85 7.36 -20.12
N ARG A 445 1.91 6.78 -20.68
CA ARG A 445 2.84 5.94 -19.92
C ARG A 445 3.62 6.75 -18.89
N ASP A 446 4.16 7.89 -19.30
CA ASP A 446 4.89 8.80 -18.43
C ASP A 446 3.94 9.48 -17.43
N PHE A 447 2.72 9.84 -17.86
CA PHE A 447 1.66 10.29 -16.96
C PHE A 447 1.43 9.31 -15.81
N LEU A 448 1.19 8.02 -16.08
CA LEU A 448 0.94 7.03 -15.03
C LEU A 448 2.15 6.84 -14.12
N LYS A 449 3.36 6.79 -14.71
CA LYS A 449 4.60 6.63 -13.97
C LYS A 449 4.86 7.81 -13.01
N GLU A 450 4.70 9.04 -13.49
CA GLU A 450 4.93 10.24 -12.69
C GLU A 450 3.80 10.46 -11.68
N ALA A 451 2.53 10.30 -12.07
CA ALA A 451 1.40 10.42 -11.16
C ALA A 451 1.48 9.40 -10.00
N ASN A 452 2.02 8.21 -10.25
CA ASN A 452 2.23 7.20 -9.20
C ASN A 452 3.17 7.67 -8.08
N GLU A 453 4.07 8.62 -8.31
CA GLU A 453 4.93 9.16 -7.24
C GLU A 453 4.12 10.01 -6.24
N PHE A 454 3.01 10.60 -6.69
CA PHE A 454 2.20 11.56 -5.92
C PHE A 454 0.83 11.01 -5.49
N PHE A 455 0.34 9.96 -6.17
CA PHE A 455 -1.03 9.48 -6.01
C PHE A 455 -1.14 7.96 -5.90
N THR A 456 -2.06 7.49 -5.05
CA THR A 456 -2.64 6.15 -5.13
C THR A 456 -3.81 6.18 -6.10
N MET A 457 -3.68 5.50 -7.25
CA MET A 457 -4.61 5.65 -8.37
C MET A 457 -5.75 4.62 -8.38
N TYR A 458 -6.93 5.06 -8.80
CA TYR A 458 -8.13 4.27 -9.11
C TYR A 458 -8.47 4.40 -10.59
N VAL A 459 -8.95 3.31 -11.20
CA VAL A 459 -9.74 3.38 -12.44
C VAL A 459 -11.22 3.48 -12.07
N TYR A 460 -11.94 4.38 -12.73
CA TYR A 460 -13.39 4.51 -12.62
C TYR A 460 -14.01 4.73 -13.99
N THR A 461 -14.43 3.63 -14.63
CA THR A 461 -14.97 3.64 -15.99
C THR A 461 -16.44 3.27 -16.04
N LYS A 462 -17.17 3.78 -17.04
CA LYS A 462 -18.50 3.26 -17.42
C LYS A 462 -18.44 2.03 -18.34
N GLY A 463 -17.24 1.53 -18.62
CA GLY A 463 -17.01 0.25 -19.29
C GLY A 463 -17.39 -0.97 -18.43
N SER A 464 -17.43 -2.15 -19.07
CA SER A 464 -17.62 -3.42 -18.37
C SER A 464 -16.34 -3.87 -17.65
N ARG A 465 -16.45 -4.78 -16.66
CA ARG A 465 -15.29 -5.39 -15.99
C ARG A 465 -14.35 -6.11 -16.97
N VAL A 466 -14.92 -6.82 -17.96
CA VAL A 466 -14.14 -7.52 -18.99
C VAL A 466 -13.33 -6.53 -19.82
N TYR A 467 -13.96 -5.45 -20.27
CA TYR A 467 -13.30 -4.39 -21.03
C TYR A 467 -12.19 -3.71 -20.22
N ALA A 468 -12.49 -3.28 -18.99
CA ALA A 468 -11.52 -2.63 -18.11
C ALA A 468 -10.29 -3.52 -17.88
N LYS A 469 -10.50 -4.83 -17.69
CA LYS A 469 -9.40 -5.80 -17.54
C LYS A 469 -8.50 -5.85 -18.78
N GLN A 470 -9.07 -5.90 -19.99
CA GLN A 470 -8.28 -5.93 -21.23
C GLN A 470 -7.47 -4.66 -21.44
N VAL A 471 -8.06 -3.49 -21.15
CA VAL A 471 -7.33 -2.22 -21.18
C VAL A 471 -6.16 -2.23 -20.19
N LEU A 472 -6.40 -2.69 -18.96
CA LEU A 472 -5.39 -2.72 -17.91
C LEU A 472 -4.26 -3.71 -18.20
N GLU A 473 -4.53 -4.79 -18.92
CA GLU A 473 -3.48 -5.69 -19.44
C GLU A 473 -2.53 -4.98 -20.42
N LEU A 474 -2.96 -3.88 -21.06
CA LEU A 474 -2.11 -3.06 -21.93
C LEU A 474 -1.35 -1.97 -21.18
N ILE A 475 -2.04 -1.23 -20.29
CA ILE A 475 -1.47 -0.02 -19.67
C ILE A 475 -0.83 -0.28 -18.31
N ASP A 476 -1.23 -1.33 -17.61
CA ASP A 476 -0.72 -1.73 -16.29
C ASP A 476 -0.58 -3.26 -16.14
N PRO A 477 0.16 -3.95 -17.04
CA PRO A 477 0.26 -5.42 -17.04
C PRO A 477 0.85 -6.00 -15.75
N LYS A 478 1.67 -5.21 -15.05
CA LYS A 478 2.33 -5.59 -13.79
C LYS A 478 1.55 -5.13 -12.54
N LYS A 479 0.37 -4.51 -12.72
CA LYS A 479 -0.45 -3.96 -11.63
C LYS A 479 0.32 -2.99 -10.71
N LEU A 480 1.22 -2.18 -11.27
CA LEU A 480 2.02 -1.21 -10.54
C LEU A 480 1.18 0.00 -10.08
N TYR A 481 0.16 0.38 -10.85
CA TYR A 481 -0.54 1.65 -10.70
C TYR A 481 -1.90 1.50 -10.02
N PHE A 482 -2.72 0.56 -10.50
CA PHE A 482 -4.12 0.45 -10.07
C PHE A 482 -4.36 -0.72 -9.11
N GLY A 483 -3.61 -1.81 -9.23
CA GLY A 483 -3.91 -3.03 -8.47
C GLY A 483 -5.35 -3.47 -8.70
N ASP A 484 -6.12 -3.65 -7.62
CA ASP A 484 -7.53 -4.03 -7.69
C ASP A 484 -8.48 -2.82 -7.61
N ARG A 485 -7.97 -1.58 -7.62
CA ARG A 485 -8.75 -0.34 -7.51
C ARG A 485 -9.46 0.04 -8.82
N VAL A 486 -10.33 -0.85 -9.31
CA VAL A 486 -10.97 -0.74 -10.64
C VAL A 486 -12.49 -0.78 -10.52
N ILE A 487 -13.10 0.40 -10.46
CA ILE A 487 -14.55 0.58 -10.36
C ILE A 487 -15.14 0.65 -11.77
N THR A 488 -16.20 -0.12 -12.02
CA THR A 488 -16.81 -0.25 -13.35
C THR A 488 -18.30 0.04 -13.31
N LYS A 489 -18.98 -0.07 -14.46
CA LYS A 489 -20.46 0.03 -14.50
C LYS A 489 -21.17 -1.04 -13.67
N THR A 490 -20.49 -2.13 -13.29
CA THR A 490 -21.06 -3.17 -12.42
C THR A 490 -21.35 -2.62 -11.03
N GLU A 491 -20.42 -1.89 -10.43
CA GLU A 491 -20.61 -1.24 -9.12
C GLU A 491 -21.40 0.06 -9.24
N SER A 492 -21.14 0.83 -10.30
CA SER A 492 -21.68 2.16 -10.52
C SER A 492 -22.45 2.24 -11.84
N PRO A 493 -23.66 1.66 -11.93
CA PRO A 493 -24.42 1.58 -13.18
C PRO A 493 -25.04 2.91 -13.63
N HIS A 494 -25.25 3.86 -12.71
CA HIS A 494 -25.93 5.13 -12.98
C HIS A 494 -24.93 6.28 -13.16
N MET A 495 -24.90 7.27 -12.27
CA MET A 495 -23.90 8.34 -12.23
C MET A 495 -22.65 7.88 -11.47
N LYS A 496 -21.48 8.47 -11.76
CA LYS A 496 -20.26 8.23 -10.99
C LYS A 496 -20.33 8.95 -9.64
N THR A 497 -19.73 8.34 -8.63
CA THR A 497 -19.74 8.81 -7.23
C THR A 497 -18.51 8.30 -6.48
N LEU A 498 -17.94 9.13 -5.60
CA LEU A 498 -16.81 8.76 -4.74
C LEU A 498 -17.22 7.82 -3.59
N ASP A 499 -18.49 7.40 -3.52
CA ASP A 499 -18.94 6.38 -2.57
C ASP A 499 -18.20 5.03 -2.69
N PHE A 500 -17.72 4.71 -3.89
CA PHE A 500 -16.96 3.50 -4.15
C PHE A 500 -15.45 3.70 -4.02
N VAL A 501 -14.96 4.91 -3.79
CA VAL A 501 -13.53 5.17 -3.58
C VAL A 501 -13.27 5.17 -2.08
N LEU A 502 -12.43 4.26 -1.57
CA LEU A 502 -12.15 4.15 -0.13
C LEU A 502 -11.12 5.17 0.38
N ALA A 503 -11.32 6.44 0.03
CA ALA A 503 -10.61 7.60 0.53
C ALA A 503 -11.58 8.75 0.82
N GLU A 504 -11.24 9.63 1.76
CA GLU A 504 -11.94 10.89 2.01
C GLU A 504 -11.82 11.84 0.80
N GLU A 505 -12.93 12.48 0.44
CA GLU A 505 -13.01 13.40 -0.70
C GLU A 505 -11.98 14.54 -0.63
N ARG A 506 -11.66 15.01 0.59
CA ARG A 506 -10.64 16.05 0.82
C ARG A 506 -9.24 15.67 0.32
N GLY A 507 -8.99 14.38 0.08
CA GLY A 507 -7.72 13.85 -0.43
C GLY A 507 -7.84 13.18 -1.80
N VAL A 508 -8.95 13.39 -2.53
CA VAL A 508 -9.24 12.73 -3.82
C VAL A 508 -9.36 13.76 -4.94
N VAL A 509 -8.57 13.60 -5.99
CA VAL A 509 -8.71 14.34 -7.25
C VAL A 509 -9.29 13.40 -8.32
N ILE A 510 -10.25 13.87 -9.11
CA ILE A 510 -10.86 13.14 -10.22
C ILE A 510 -10.37 13.77 -11.53
N VAL A 511 -9.98 12.96 -12.50
CA VAL A 511 -9.74 13.40 -13.88
C VAL A 511 -10.66 12.59 -14.80
N ASP A 512 -11.54 13.30 -15.49
CA ASP A 512 -12.59 12.72 -16.33
C ASP A 512 -12.91 13.71 -17.46
N ASP A 513 -13.18 13.20 -18.67
CA ASP A 513 -13.55 14.03 -19.82
C ASP A 513 -15.01 14.51 -19.73
N THR A 514 -15.84 13.87 -18.90
CA THR A 514 -17.28 14.07 -18.87
C THR A 514 -17.76 14.58 -17.50
N ARG A 515 -17.77 15.90 -17.30
CA ARG A 515 -18.22 16.55 -16.05
C ARG A 515 -19.59 16.09 -15.53
N ASN A 516 -20.55 15.88 -16.44
CA ASN A 516 -21.94 15.61 -16.05
C ASN A 516 -22.17 14.21 -15.46
N VAL A 517 -21.22 13.28 -15.58
CA VAL A 517 -21.35 11.98 -14.91
C VAL A 517 -21.02 12.04 -13.41
N TRP A 518 -20.50 13.15 -12.89
CA TRP A 518 -20.18 13.38 -11.48
C TRP A 518 -21.07 14.46 -10.85
N PRO A 519 -22.37 14.22 -10.65
CA PRO A 519 -23.31 15.26 -10.18
C PRO A 519 -22.92 15.82 -8.81
N ASP A 520 -22.47 14.96 -7.89
CA ASP A 520 -22.26 15.29 -6.48
C ASP A 520 -20.78 15.60 -6.13
N HIS A 521 -19.85 15.45 -7.07
CA HIS A 521 -18.40 15.54 -6.81
C HIS A 521 -17.66 16.48 -7.77
N LYS A 522 -18.35 17.46 -8.35
CA LYS A 522 -17.76 18.42 -9.30
C LYS A 522 -16.62 19.25 -8.71
N SER A 523 -16.59 19.42 -7.39
CA SER A 523 -15.53 20.12 -6.66
C SER A 523 -14.20 19.35 -6.63
N ASN A 524 -14.23 18.05 -6.87
CA ASN A 524 -13.03 17.19 -6.93
C ASN A 524 -12.52 17.00 -8.36
N LEU A 525 -13.27 17.49 -9.35
CA LEU A 525 -13.08 17.17 -10.76
C LEU A 525 -12.16 18.18 -11.45
N VAL A 526 -11.07 17.67 -12.00
CA VAL A 526 -10.28 18.29 -13.06
C VAL A 526 -10.84 17.83 -14.39
N ASP A 527 -11.49 18.74 -15.12
CA ASP A 527 -11.93 18.46 -16.49
C ASP A 527 -10.70 18.29 -17.38
N ILE A 528 -10.65 17.20 -18.14
CA ILE A 528 -9.70 17.03 -19.23
C ILE A 528 -10.43 17.16 -20.56
N SER A 529 -9.78 17.73 -21.57
CA SER A 529 -10.33 17.74 -22.92
C SER A 529 -10.55 16.32 -23.43
N LYS A 530 -11.69 16.11 -24.10
CA LYS A 530 -12.09 14.83 -24.67
C LYS A 530 -11.09 14.36 -25.73
N TYR A 531 -10.41 13.25 -25.50
CA TYR A 531 -9.53 12.64 -26.48
C TYR A 531 -10.31 11.88 -27.55
N SER A 532 -10.27 12.37 -28.78
CA SER A 532 -11.05 11.84 -29.91
C SER A 532 -10.14 11.46 -31.07
N TYR A 533 -9.36 10.39 -30.87
CA TYR A 533 -8.48 9.86 -31.93
C TYR A 533 -9.23 9.33 -33.16
N PHE A 534 -10.19 8.41 -32.97
CA PHE A 534 -11.04 7.87 -34.02
C PHE A 534 -12.26 8.78 -34.29
N ARG A 535 -12.90 8.60 -35.45
CA ARG A 535 -14.13 9.32 -35.82
C ARG A 535 -15.28 8.99 -34.86
N LEU A 536 -15.87 10.01 -34.23
CA LEU A 536 -17.10 9.86 -33.47
C LEU A 536 -18.33 9.91 -34.40
N LYS A 537 -19.41 9.22 -34.01
CA LYS A 537 -20.67 9.26 -34.76
C LYS A 537 -21.26 10.68 -34.74
N GLY A 538 -21.55 11.23 -35.91
CA GLY A 538 -22.13 12.56 -36.07
C GLY A 538 -21.14 13.72 -35.90
N GLN A 539 -19.83 13.44 -35.85
CA GLN A 539 -18.79 14.47 -35.82
C GLN A 539 -18.45 14.93 -37.23
N ASP A 540 -18.61 16.23 -37.50
CA ASP A 540 -18.26 16.86 -38.78
C ASP A 540 -16.76 17.14 -38.90
N SER A 541 -16.10 17.54 -37.81
CA SER A 541 -14.65 17.77 -37.77
C SER A 541 -13.86 16.49 -38.05
N MET A 542 -12.72 16.63 -38.70
CA MET A 542 -11.81 15.51 -38.95
C MET A 542 -11.18 15.05 -37.63
N PRO A 543 -11.16 13.73 -37.34
CA PRO A 543 -10.46 13.20 -36.18
C PRO A 543 -8.95 13.03 -36.45
N TYR A 544 -8.15 12.90 -35.40
CA TYR A 544 -6.69 12.74 -35.48
C TYR A 544 -6.25 11.58 -36.39
N SER A 545 -6.98 10.46 -36.36
CA SER A 545 -6.74 9.29 -37.22
C SER A 545 -6.77 9.61 -38.71
N GLU A 546 -7.67 10.48 -39.15
CA GLU A 546 -7.82 10.82 -40.56
C GLU A 546 -6.89 11.96 -40.98
N GLU A 547 -6.57 12.86 -40.06
CA GLU A 547 -5.54 13.89 -40.24
C GLU A 547 -4.11 13.32 -40.18
N LYS A 548 -3.95 12.10 -39.65
CA LYS A 548 -2.65 11.46 -39.37
C LYS A 548 -1.79 12.29 -38.42
N THR A 549 -2.43 12.91 -37.45
CA THR A 549 -1.84 13.72 -36.38
C THR A 549 -2.22 13.13 -35.02
N ASP A 550 -1.77 13.73 -33.91
CA ASP A 550 -2.17 13.38 -32.55
C ASP A 550 -1.98 14.58 -31.61
N GLU A 551 -2.42 14.46 -30.36
CA GLU A 551 -2.10 15.43 -29.30
C GLU A 551 -0.58 15.48 -29.03
N SER A 552 -0.10 16.66 -28.65
CA SER A 552 1.29 16.84 -28.22
C SER A 552 1.60 16.06 -26.95
N GLU A 553 2.76 15.42 -26.86
CA GLU A 553 3.20 14.77 -25.62
C GLU A 553 3.61 15.76 -24.52
N SER A 554 4.00 16.99 -24.87
CA SER A 554 4.46 18.01 -23.91
C SER A 554 3.38 19.03 -23.51
N GLU A 555 2.38 19.21 -24.38
CA GLU A 555 1.32 20.23 -24.25
C GLU A 555 -0.09 19.65 -24.44
N GLY A 556 -0.23 18.33 -24.60
CA GLY A 556 -1.51 17.65 -24.70
C GLY A 556 -2.26 17.56 -23.37
N GLY A 557 -3.46 16.96 -23.40
CA GLY A 557 -4.36 16.95 -22.25
C GLY A 557 -3.73 16.34 -20.99
N LEU A 558 -3.10 15.16 -21.12
CA LEU A 558 -2.48 14.48 -19.97
C LEU A 558 -1.24 15.23 -19.44
N ALA A 559 -0.46 15.86 -20.31
CA ALA A 559 0.70 16.65 -19.90
C ALA A 559 0.28 17.86 -19.07
N ASN A 560 -0.78 18.56 -19.50
CA ASN A 560 -1.31 19.72 -18.79
C ASN A 560 -1.98 19.32 -17.47
N VAL A 561 -2.76 18.23 -17.47
CA VAL A 561 -3.33 17.68 -16.24
C VAL A 561 -2.24 17.28 -15.25
N LEU A 562 -1.15 16.63 -15.68
CA LEU A 562 -0.07 16.25 -14.77
C LEU A 562 0.59 17.47 -14.11
N LYS A 563 0.80 18.57 -14.84
CA LYS A 563 1.32 19.82 -14.28
C LYS A 563 0.41 20.34 -13.16
N LEU A 564 -0.91 20.37 -13.40
CA LEU A 564 -1.90 20.76 -12.40
C LEU A 564 -1.91 19.81 -11.19
N LEU A 565 -1.88 18.49 -11.42
CA LEU A 565 -1.86 17.50 -10.34
C LEU A 565 -0.64 17.64 -9.42
N LYS A 566 0.54 17.93 -9.99
CA LYS A 566 1.77 18.20 -9.23
C LYS A 566 1.63 19.47 -8.39
N GLU A 567 1.03 20.53 -8.94
CA GLU A 567 0.80 21.77 -8.21
C GLU A 567 -0.18 21.57 -7.04
N VAL A 568 -1.29 20.87 -7.26
CA VAL A 568 -2.25 20.51 -6.20
C VAL A 568 -1.56 19.72 -5.09
N HIS A 569 -0.76 18.72 -5.45
CA HIS A 569 0.00 17.90 -4.50
C HIS A 569 0.99 18.76 -3.69
N GLN A 570 1.78 19.59 -4.37
CA GLN A 570 2.76 20.47 -3.72
C GLN A 570 2.10 21.45 -2.74
N ARG A 571 0.96 22.06 -3.12
CA ARG A 571 0.21 22.96 -2.23
C ARG A 571 -0.41 22.21 -1.05
N PHE A 572 -0.94 21.01 -1.27
CA PHE A 572 -1.54 20.19 -0.21
C PHE A 572 -0.51 19.82 0.86
N PHE A 573 0.69 19.40 0.46
CA PHE A 573 1.75 18.98 1.37
C PHE A 573 2.72 20.09 1.80
N ARG A 574 2.42 21.36 1.52
CA ARG A 574 3.29 22.51 1.82
C ARG A 574 3.59 22.67 3.32
N VAL A 575 2.60 22.42 4.18
CA VAL A 575 2.71 22.51 5.65
C VAL A 575 2.22 21.19 6.25
N GLU A 576 3.15 20.40 6.79
CA GLU A 576 2.88 19.03 7.26
C GLU A 576 2.02 19.02 8.53
N GLU A 577 2.11 20.05 9.37
CA GLU A 577 1.32 20.19 10.60
C GLU A 577 -0.18 20.47 10.33
N GLU A 578 -0.55 20.93 9.13
CA GLU A 578 -1.91 21.33 8.76
C GLU A 578 -2.66 20.29 7.92
N LEU A 579 -2.11 19.10 7.70
CA LEU A 579 -2.68 18.12 6.77
C LEU A 579 -4.10 17.67 7.10
N GLU A 580 -4.54 17.76 8.37
CA GLU A 580 -5.91 17.43 8.75
C GLU A 580 -6.92 18.51 8.31
N SER A 581 -6.49 19.77 8.14
CA SER A 581 -7.34 20.87 7.66
C SER A 581 -7.25 21.11 6.16
N LYS A 582 -6.34 20.45 5.44
CA LYS A 582 -6.22 20.58 3.97
C LYS A 582 -7.32 19.81 3.23
N ASP A 583 -7.80 20.42 2.16
CA ASP A 583 -8.82 19.88 1.26
C ASP A 583 -8.47 20.21 -0.19
N VAL A 584 -8.31 19.17 -1.02
CA VAL A 584 -8.00 19.34 -2.46
C VAL A 584 -9.06 20.12 -3.22
N ARG A 585 -10.33 20.11 -2.77
CA ARG A 585 -11.42 20.83 -3.43
C ARG A 585 -11.23 22.33 -3.38
N SER A 586 -10.78 22.84 -2.23
CA SER A 586 -10.44 24.25 -2.06
C SER A 586 -9.23 24.63 -2.92
N LEU A 587 -8.20 23.78 -2.94
CA LEU A 587 -7.00 24.01 -3.76
C LEU A 587 -7.31 24.04 -5.25
N LEU A 588 -8.17 23.14 -5.75
CA LEU A 588 -8.59 23.13 -7.14
C LEU A 588 -9.32 24.43 -7.52
N GLN A 589 -10.20 24.93 -6.65
CA GLN A 589 -10.90 26.20 -6.88
C GLN A 589 -9.94 27.41 -6.88
N GLU A 590 -8.96 27.43 -5.97
CA GLU A 590 -7.93 28.47 -5.91
C GLU A 590 -7.08 28.49 -7.18
N ILE A 591 -6.59 27.33 -7.63
CA ILE A 591 -5.76 27.23 -8.83
C ILE A 591 -6.56 27.59 -10.10
N ASP A 592 -7.82 27.13 -10.21
CA ASP A 592 -8.68 27.48 -11.33
C ASP A 592 -8.95 29.00 -11.39
N PHE A 593 -9.10 29.66 -10.23
CA PHE A 593 -9.21 31.12 -10.18
C PHE A 593 -7.94 31.82 -10.65
N GLU A 594 -6.76 31.38 -10.20
CA GLU A 594 -5.47 31.95 -10.62
C GLU A 594 -5.23 31.83 -12.13
N LEU A 595 -5.50 30.66 -12.72
CA LEU A 595 -5.35 30.42 -14.16
C LEU A 595 -6.31 31.27 -15.00
N ASN A 596 -7.53 31.52 -14.50
CA ASN A 596 -8.50 32.36 -15.19
C ASN A 596 -8.13 33.85 -15.11
N VAL A 597 -7.56 34.33 -14.00
CA VAL A 597 -7.10 35.72 -13.85
C VAL A 597 -5.91 36.03 -14.77
N GLU A 598 -4.93 35.13 -14.86
CA GLU A 598 -3.77 35.29 -15.77
C GLU A 598 -4.15 35.30 -17.26
N SER A 599 -5.33 34.77 -17.63
CA SER A 599 -5.80 34.80 -19.03
C SER A 599 -6.56 36.07 -19.42
N VAL A 600 -6.91 36.92 -18.44
CA VAL A 600 -7.63 38.19 -18.65
C VAL A 600 -6.68 39.39 -18.72
N GLU A 601 -5.49 39.28 -18.13
CA GLU A 601 -4.37 40.23 -18.30
C GLU A 601 -3.57 39.96 -19.59
#